data_AF-A0A952U366-F1
#
_entry.id   AF-A0A952U366-F1
#
_cell.length_a   1.000
_cell.length_b   1.000
_cell.length_c   1.000
_cell.angle_alpha   90.00
_cell.angle_beta   90.00
_cell.angle_gamma   90.00
#
_symmetry.space_group_name_H-M   'P 1'
#
loop_
_entity.id
_entity.type
_entity.pdbx_description
1 polymer ?
#
loop_
_entity_poly.entity_id
_entity_poly.type
_entity_poly.pdbx_seq_one_letter_code
_entity_poly.pdbx_strand_id
1 'polypeptide(L)'
;MHTPGKSDKSDSGKHMEASTVLAEHMSTFAYEPEVKMQAEQALKFSTMGGAERNKTVLDNMQRESQAVRELYKVRSLPLAEGFQEKVVKLSDDLDLRALSADSKRLSEQAARTKDPAQRQELLSASTSLAVAGASPFIERARLGAIQLRQGKEGAAERTFAEAIKTNIPDVSAAVPSVQQLKQAVIERHEELKVKRTLPEVFKANVDWIDTGKDGAVDRNELRTASADKSKNITAKTLIQYLMKNFDNIDHGTNGIAAADVSKYWRQQNDPNKITD
;
A
#
# COMPACT_ATOMS: atom_id res chain seq x y z
N MET A 1 -32.53 36.62 -23.36
CA MET A 1 -32.70 35.20 -22.96
C MET A 1 -31.33 34.57 -22.87
N HIS A 2 -30.79 34.49 -21.66
CA HIS A 2 -29.50 33.84 -21.36
C HIS A 2 -29.79 32.38 -21.02
N THR A 3 -29.19 31.45 -21.75
CA THR A 3 -29.08 30.06 -21.35
C THR A 3 -27.92 29.93 -20.36
N PRO A 4 -28.13 29.38 -19.15
CA PRO A 4 -27.04 29.15 -18.22
C PRO A 4 -26.27 27.88 -18.61
N GLY A 5 -24.94 28.00 -18.61
CA GLY A 5 -24.01 26.92 -18.88
C GLY A 5 -24.15 25.77 -17.88
N LYS A 6 -24.10 24.55 -18.41
CA LYS A 6 -23.93 23.32 -17.64
C LYS A 6 -22.61 23.42 -16.88
N SER A 7 -22.69 23.48 -15.56
CA SER A 7 -21.56 23.19 -14.68
C SER A 7 -21.27 21.68 -14.76
N ASP A 8 -20.23 21.31 -15.50
CA ASP A 8 -19.65 19.98 -15.37
C ASP A 8 -19.09 19.85 -13.95
N LYS A 9 -19.81 19.10 -13.12
CA LYS A 9 -19.27 18.57 -11.86
C LYS A 9 -18.21 17.54 -12.25
N SER A 10 -16.95 17.95 -12.30
CA SER A 10 -15.84 17.02 -12.29
C SER A 10 -15.79 16.36 -10.90
N ASP A 11 -16.24 15.10 -10.90
CA ASP A 11 -16.08 14.15 -9.82
C ASP A 11 -14.58 13.88 -9.61
N SER A 12 -13.93 14.77 -8.86
CA SER A 12 -12.55 14.59 -8.38
C SER A 12 -12.59 13.76 -7.10
N GLY A 13 -12.93 12.48 -7.26
CA GLY A 13 -12.53 11.46 -6.29
C GLY A 13 -11.02 11.58 -6.13
N LYS A 14 -10.57 12.19 -5.02
CA LYS A 14 -9.15 12.38 -4.72
C LYS A 14 -8.51 11.00 -4.65
N HIS A 15 -7.88 10.58 -5.74
CA HIS A 15 -6.90 9.51 -5.71
C HIS A 15 -5.80 9.98 -4.75
N MET A 16 -5.81 9.46 -3.53
CA MET A 16 -4.71 9.70 -2.60
C MET A 16 -3.48 9.01 -3.18
N GLU A 17 -2.38 9.76 -3.28
CA GLU A 17 -1.11 9.24 -3.75
C GLU A 17 -0.66 8.06 -2.85
N ALA A 18 -0.11 6.99 -3.42
CA ALA A 18 0.31 5.81 -2.65
C ALA A 18 1.30 6.13 -1.50
N SER A 19 2.10 7.19 -1.64
CA SER A 19 2.96 7.74 -0.56
C SER A 19 2.12 8.19 0.62
N THR A 20 1.04 8.92 0.35
CA THR A 20 0.14 9.46 1.37
C THR A 20 -0.59 8.33 2.07
N VAL A 21 -1.09 7.34 1.34
CA VAL A 21 -1.75 6.16 1.93
C VAL A 21 -0.79 5.35 2.80
N LEU A 22 0.44 5.10 2.34
CA LEU A 22 1.45 4.42 3.14
C LEU A 22 1.89 5.26 4.34
N ALA A 23 2.09 6.56 4.17
CA ALA A 23 2.47 7.47 5.25
C ALA A 23 1.37 7.58 6.29
N GLU A 24 0.10 7.59 5.88
CA GLU A 24 -1.06 7.54 6.75
C GLU A 24 -1.11 6.19 7.48
N HIS A 25 -0.99 5.04 6.82
CA HIS A 25 -0.94 3.75 7.52
C HIS A 25 0.30 3.55 8.41
N MET A 26 1.33 4.38 8.23
CA MET A 26 2.49 4.49 9.10
C MET A 26 2.29 5.45 10.27
N SER A 27 1.68 6.63 10.08
CA SER A 27 1.42 7.62 11.15
C SER A 27 0.22 7.22 11.99
N THR A 28 -0.79 6.69 11.31
CA THR A 28 -1.97 5.99 11.83
C THR A 28 -1.54 4.54 12.03
N PHE A 29 -0.68 4.33 13.02
CA PHE A 29 -0.34 2.98 13.44
C PHE A 29 -1.65 2.22 13.74
N ALA A 30 -2.14 1.40 12.81
CA ALA A 30 -3.18 0.34 12.80
C ALA A 30 -3.31 -0.59 14.02
N TYR A 31 -2.78 -0.18 15.16
CA TYR A 31 -3.46 -0.39 16.42
C TYR A 31 -3.54 0.95 17.13
N GLU A 32 -4.36 1.89 16.67
CA GLU A 32 -4.85 2.87 17.63
C GLU A 32 -5.34 2.05 18.83
N PRO A 33 -5.04 2.45 20.07
CA PRO A 33 -5.53 1.75 21.25
C PRO A 33 -7.01 1.36 21.10
N GLU A 34 -7.77 2.19 20.38
CA GLU A 34 -9.15 1.97 19.93
C GLU A 34 -9.38 0.73 19.04
N VAL A 35 -8.60 0.47 17.98
CA VAL A 35 -8.81 -0.70 17.10
C VAL A 35 -8.46 -2.01 17.81
N LYS A 36 -7.41 -2.02 18.64
CA LYS A 36 -7.14 -3.18 19.52
C LYS A 36 -8.24 -3.33 20.55
N MET A 37 -8.58 -2.26 21.27
CA MET A 37 -9.62 -2.30 22.29
C MET A 37 -10.94 -2.76 21.70
N GLN A 38 -11.28 -2.36 20.48
CA GLN A 38 -12.46 -2.81 19.75
C GLN A 38 -12.34 -4.26 19.26
N ALA A 39 -11.16 -4.71 18.79
CA ALA A 39 -10.94 -6.12 18.44
C ALA A 39 -10.95 -7.04 19.66
N GLU A 40 -10.40 -6.62 20.79
CA GLU A 40 -10.43 -7.34 22.07
C GLU A 40 -11.82 -7.33 22.70
N GLN A 41 -12.53 -6.20 22.63
CA GLN A 41 -13.95 -6.13 22.97
C GLN A 41 -14.77 -7.02 22.03
N ALA A 42 -14.44 -7.08 20.75
CA ALA A 42 -15.06 -7.99 19.78
C ALA A 42 -14.81 -9.46 20.13
N LEU A 43 -13.61 -9.80 20.61
CA LEU A 43 -13.27 -11.13 21.10
C LEU A 43 -14.05 -11.54 22.35
N LYS A 44 -14.59 -10.60 23.15
CA LYS A 44 -15.53 -10.93 24.24
C LYS A 44 -16.83 -11.55 23.72
N PHE A 45 -17.20 -11.25 22.48
CA PHE A 45 -18.35 -11.87 21.84
C PHE A 45 -18.01 -13.20 21.19
N SER A 46 -16.73 -13.58 21.08
CA SER A 46 -16.29 -14.83 20.46
C SER A 46 -16.61 -16.03 21.33
N THR A 47 -17.07 -17.10 20.70
CA THR A 47 -17.32 -18.41 21.33
C THR A 47 -16.41 -19.50 20.75
N MET A 48 -15.44 -19.13 19.91
CA MET A 48 -14.54 -20.06 19.24
C MET A 48 -13.26 -20.31 20.05
N GLY A 49 -12.75 -21.54 20.02
CA GLY A 49 -11.50 -21.91 20.70
C GLY A 49 -10.26 -21.13 20.25
N GLY A 50 -10.28 -20.53 19.04
CA GLY A 50 -9.21 -19.67 18.53
C GLY A 50 -9.15 -18.27 19.16
N ALA A 51 -10.16 -17.87 19.94
CA ALA A 51 -10.26 -16.53 20.50
C ALA A 51 -9.13 -16.19 21.48
N GLU A 52 -8.81 -17.11 22.40
CA GLU A 52 -7.77 -16.87 23.42
C GLU A 52 -6.37 -16.86 22.80
N ARG A 53 -6.13 -17.71 21.79
CA ARG A 53 -4.91 -17.67 20.98
C ARG A 53 -4.77 -16.33 20.28
N ASN A 54 -5.80 -15.90 19.54
CA ASN A 54 -5.78 -14.64 18.80
C ASN A 54 -5.58 -13.44 19.73
N LYS A 55 -6.26 -13.44 20.89
CA LYS A 55 -6.07 -12.42 21.91
C LYS A 55 -4.61 -12.33 22.36
N THR A 56 -4.01 -13.46 22.73
CA THR A 56 -2.60 -13.53 23.16
C THR A 56 -1.64 -13.00 22.08
N VAL A 57 -1.87 -13.39 20.82
CA VAL A 57 -1.05 -12.93 19.69
C VAL A 57 -1.21 -11.42 19.48
N LEU A 58 -2.44 -10.90 19.47
CA LEU A 58 -2.72 -9.47 19.34
C LEU A 58 -2.13 -8.65 20.50
N ASP A 59 -2.13 -9.18 21.71
CA ASP A 59 -1.49 -8.57 22.88
C ASP A 59 0.03 -8.40 22.68
N ASN A 60 0.69 -9.46 22.23
CA ASN A 60 2.12 -9.43 21.94
C ASN A 60 2.44 -8.49 20.78
N MET A 61 1.65 -8.53 19.70
CA MET A 61 1.78 -7.61 18.57
C MET A 61 1.68 -6.15 19.00
N GLN A 62 0.77 -5.81 19.92
CA GLN A 62 0.68 -4.47 20.47
C GLN A 62 1.96 -4.07 21.21
N ARG A 63 2.48 -4.94 22.08
CA ARG A 63 3.67 -4.64 22.87
C ARG A 63 4.86 -4.29 21.97
N GLU A 64 5.10 -5.10 20.95
CA GLU A 64 6.17 -4.84 19.98
C GLU A 64 5.85 -3.60 19.14
N SER A 65 4.60 -3.42 18.70
CA SER A 65 4.15 -2.24 17.94
C SER A 65 4.30 -0.92 18.72
N GLN A 66 4.17 -0.95 20.04
CA GLN A 66 4.42 0.20 20.90
C GLN A 66 5.89 0.60 20.88
N ALA A 67 6.81 -0.37 20.92
CA ALA A 67 8.23 -0.10 20.76
C ALA A 67 8.54 0.51 19.39
N VAL A 68 7.92 0.00 18.31
CA VAL A 68 8.03 0.61 16.96
C VAL A 68 7.64 2.09 17.00
N ARG A 69 6.51 2.46 17.63
CA ARG A 69 6.04 3.85 17.75
C ARG A 69 7.03 4.77 18.45
N GLU A 70 7.53 4.35 19.61
CA GLU A 70 8.47 5.16 20.37
C GLU A 70 9.78 5.36 19.61
N LEU A 71 10.27 4.32 18.94
CA LEU A 71 11.47 4.39 18.10
C LEU A 71 11.27 5.29 16.87
N TYR A 72 10.06 5.31 16.30
CA TYR A 72 9.70 6.23 15.23
C TYR A 72 9.75 7.70 15.67
N LYS A 73 9.24 8.03 16.86
CA LYS A 73 9.27 9.40 17.40
C LYS A 73 10.69 9.92 17.57
N VAL A 74 11.61 9.05 18.01
CA VAL A 74 13.04 9.39 18.16
C VAL A 74 13.87 9.12 16.90
N ARG A 75 13.22 8.85 15.76
CA ARG A 75 13.84 8.62 14.44
C ARG A 75 14.84 7.47 14.38
N SER A 76 14.73 6.49 15.29
CA SER A 76 15.57 5.29 15.28
C SER A 76 14.99 4.21 14.36
N LEU A 77 15.03 4.48 13.05
CA LEU A 77 14.43 3.60 12.04
C LEU A 77 15.01 2.17 12.01
N PRO A 78 16.33 1.93 12.18
CA PRO A 78 16.88 0.57 12.20
C PRO A 78 16.35 -0.27 13.37
N LEU A 79 16.17 0.33 14.55
CA LEU A 79 15.58 -0.38 15.69
C LEU A 79 14.09 -0.61 15.47
N ALA A 80 13.37 0.38 14.92
CA ALA A 80 11.95 0.25 14.59
C ALA A 80 11.70 -0.89 13.59
N GLU A 81 12.59 -1.09 12.62
CA GLU A 81 12.56 -2.22 11.69
C GLU A 81 12.63 -3.56 12.42
N GLY A 82 13.59 -3.74 13.33
CA GLY A 82 13.75 -5.00 14.07
C GLY A 82 12.55 -5.34 14.97
N PHE A 83 11.88 -4.34 15.54
CA PHE A 83 10.62 -4.56 16.26
C PHE A 83 9.46 -4.88 15.31
N GLN A 84 9.38 -4.21 14.16
CA GLN A 84 8.35 -4.49 13.16
C GLN A 84 8.48 -5.91 12.58
N GLU A 85 9.69 -6.41 12.36
CA GLU A 85 9.91 -7.80 11.93
C GLU A 85 9.33 -8.81 12.93
N LYS A 86 9.39 -8.53 14.23
CA LYS A 86 8.74 -9.37 15.25
C LYS A 86 7.23 -9.29 15.16
N VAL A 87 6.66 -8.10 14.94
CA VAL A 87 5.21 -7.92 14.73
C VAL A 87 4.75 -8.73 13.52
N VAL A 88 5.50 -8.71 12.41
CA VAL A 88 5.22 -9.54 11.22
C VAL A 88 5.20 -11.02 11.59
N LYS A 89 6.22 -11.53 12.30
CA LYS A 89 6.27 -12.94 12.73
C LYS A 89 5.08 -13.31 13.62
N LEU A 90 4.74 -12.46 14.60
CA LEU A 90 3.58 -12.68 15.47
C LEU A 90 2.27 -12.68 14.67
N SER A 91 2.13 -11.82 13.66
CA SER A 91 0.91 -11.76 12.86
C SER A 91 0.65 -13.06 12.08
N ASP A 92 1.71 -13.79 11.70
CA ASP A 92 1.59 -15.09 11.03
C ASP A 92 1.00 -16.18 11.96
N ASP A 93 1.06 -15.98 13.28
CA ASP A 93 0.50 -16.92 14.27
C ASP A 93 -1.00 -16.71 14.55
N LEU A 94 -1.63 -15.71 13.93
CA LEU A 94 -3.06 -15.46 14.05
C LEU A 94 -3.88 -16.59 13.40
N ASP A 95 -4.89 -17.07 14.11
CA ASP A 95 -5.94 -17.92 13.54
C ASP A 95 -6.92 -17.05 12.73
N LEU A 96 -6.55 -16.81 11.47
CA LEU A 96 -7.32 -16.01 10.52
C LEU A 96 -8.71 -16.61 10.24
N ARG A 97 -8.87 -17.93 10.37
CA ARG A 97 -10.17 -18.59 10.20
C ARG A 97 -11.11 -18.22 11.33
N ALA A 98 -10.62 -18.26 12.57
CA ALA A 98 -11.40 -17.83 13.73
C ALA A 98 -11.78 -16.34 13.65
N LEU A 99 -10.82 -15.45 13.32
CA LEU A 99 -11.11 -14.02 13.15
C LEU A 99 -12.18 -13.77 12.08
N SER A 100 -12.09 -14.47 10.95
CA SER A 100 -13.03 -14.33 9.85
C SER A 100 -14.43 -14.84 10.20
N ALA A 101 -14.50 -15.98 10.89
CA ALA A 101 -15.76 -16.57 11.33
C ALA A 101 -16.47 -15.67 12.34
N ASP A 102 -15.73 -15.11 13.31
CA ASP A 102 -16.31 -14.18 14.28
C ASP A 102 -16.73 -12.85 13.65
N SER A 103 -15.92 -12.28 12.75
CA SER A 103 -16.31 -11.07 12.00
C SER A 103 -17.62 -11.29 11.24
N LYS A 104 -17.73 -12.39 10.50
CA LYS A 104 -18.96 -12.74 9.76
C LYS A 104 -20.16 -12.89 10.71
N ARG A 105 -20.00 -13.61 11.82
CA ARG A 105 -21.05 -13.82 12.81
C ARG A 105 -21.55 -12.51 13.42
N LEU A 106 -20.63 -11.61 13.80
CA LEU A 106 -21.00 -10.29 14.34
C LEU A 106 -21.73 -9.43 13.30
N SER A 107 -21.31 -9.48 12.03
CA SER A 107 -22.03 -8.81 10.95
C SER A 107 -23.45 -9.36 10.75
N GLU A 108 -23.62 -10.68 10.81
CA GLU A 108 -24.93 -11.33 10.71
C GLU A 108 -25.83 -11.01 11.93
N GLN A 109 -25.25 -10.93 13.13
CA GLN A 109 -25.95 -10.51 14.33
C GLN A 109 -26.40 -9.05 14.21
N ALA A 110 -25.52 -8.16 13.77
CA ALA A 110 -25.84 -6.75 13.55
C ALA A 110 -27.02 -6.55 12.57
N ALA A 111 -27.12 -7.39 11.53
CA ALA A 111 -28.23 -7.35 10.58
C ALA A 111 -29.59 -7.72 11.19
N ARG A 112 -29.59 -8.47 12.30
CA ARG A 112 -30.80 -8.91 13.03
C ARG A 112 -31.13 -8.00 14.24
N THR A 113 -30.17 -7.19 14.67
CA THR A 113 -30.33 -6.27 15.80
C THR A 113 -31.18 -5.05 15.42
N LYS A 114 -32.25 -4.83 16.19
CA LYS A 114 -33.17 -3.70 16.00
C LYS A 114 -32.71 -2.40 16.66
N ASP A 115 -31.96 -2.50 17.76
CA ASP A 115 -31.38 -1.35 18.44
C ASP A 115 -30.23 -0.74 17.60
N PRO A 116 -30.34 0.52 17.16
CA PRO A 116 -29.29 1.18 16.38
C PRO A 116 -27.94 1.26 17.11
N ALA A 117 -27.93 1.47 18.43
CA ALA A 117 -26.67 1.61 19.19
C ALA A 117 -25.92 0.28 19.23
N GLN A 118 -26.62 -0.78 19.63
CA GLN A 118 -26.06 -2.13 19.65
C GLN A 118 -25.69 -2.63 18.23
N ARG A 119 -26.47 -2.27 17.20
CA ARG A 119 -26.13 -2.60 15.81
C ARG A 119 -24.81 -1.95 15.39
N GLN A 120 -24.61 -0.68 15.74
CA GLN A 120 -23.37 0.03 15.40
C GLN A 120 -22.16 -0.56 16.12
N GLU A 121 -22.30 -0.94 17.39
CA GLU A 121 -21.26 -1.62 18.16
C GLU A 121 -20.84 -2.95 17.51
N LEU A 122 -21.80 -3.78 17.12
CA LEU A 122 -21.54 -5.06 16.45
C LEU A 122 -20.85 -4.88 15.09
N LEU A 123 -21.22 -3.84 14.32
CA LEU A 123 -20.56 -3.53 13.05
C LEU A 123 -19.13 -3.05 13.24
N SER A 124 -18.87 -2.22 14.26
CA SER A 124 -17.52 -1.78 14.62
C SER A 124 -16.64 -2.96 15.08
N ALA A 125 -17.19 -3.85 15.92
CA ALA A 125 -16.53 -5.07 16.36
C ALA A 125 -16.23 -6.02 15.19
N SER A 126 -17.19 -6.24 14.29
CA SER A 126 -17.02 -7.03 13.07
C SER A 126 -15.90 -6.48 12.18
N THR A 127 -15.89 -5.16 11.97
CA THR A 127 -14.88 -4.48 11.16
C THR A 127 -13.49 -4.60 11.79
N SER A 128 -13.38 -4.48 13.11
CA SER A 128 -12.11 -4.60 13.84
C SER A 128 -11.52 -6.01 13.72
N LEU A 129 -12.35 -7.05 13.81
CA LEU A 129 -11.91 -8.43 13.56
C LEU A 129 -11.52 -8.67 12.10
N ALA A 130 -12.25 -8.07 11.15
CA ALA A 130 -11.88 -8.13 9.74
C ALA A 130 -10.52 -7.48 9.49
N VAL A 131 -10.24 -6.31 10.09
CA VAL A 131 -8.93 -5.66 10.01
C VAL A 131 -7.84 -6.51 10.66
N ALA A 132 -8.08 -7.11 11.83
CA ALA A 132 -7.14 -8.03 12.45
C ALA A 132 -6.84 -9.26 11.57
N GLY A 133 -7.84 -9.75 10.82
CA GLY A 133 -7.65 -10.80 9.81
C GLY A 133 -6.76 -10.39 8.64
N ALA A 134 -6.56 -9.09 8.39
CA ALA A 134 -5.62 -8.56 7.41
C ALA A 134 -4.22 -8.25 7.99
N SER A 135 -3.99 -8.45 9.29
CA SER A 135 -2.73 -8.07 9.94
C SER A 135 -1.47 -8.64 9.25
N PRO A 136 -1.41 -9.91 8.81
CA PRO A 136 -0.24 -10.43 8.09
C PRO A 136 0.17 -9.61 6.87
N PHE A 137 -0.81 -9.05 6.15
CA PHE A 137 -0.58 -8.15 5.03
C PHE A 137 -0.18 -6.74 5.51
N ILE A 138 -0.96 -6.17 6.44
CA ILE A 138 -0.76 -4.80 6.97
C ILE A 138 0.64 -4.64 7.57
N GLU A 139 1.08 -5.61 8.36
CA GLU A 139 2.35 -5.54 9.09
C GLU A 139 3.57 -5.67 8.16
N ARG A 140 3.45 -6.42 7.06
CA ARG A 140 4.48 -6.44 6.00
C ARG A 140 4.50 -5.14 5.22
N ALA A 141 3.35 -4.57 4.88
CA ALA A 141 3.28 -3.26 4.22
C ALA A 141 4.01 -2.17 5.03
N ARG A 142 3.88 -2.20 6.35
CA ARG A 142 4.61 -1.28 7.25
C ARG A 142 6.10 -1.51 7.27
N LEU A 143 6.52 -2.77 7.33
CA LEU A 143 7.94 -3.11 7.28
C LEU A 143 8.58 -2.59 5.98
N GLY A 144 7.91 -2.79 4.84
CA GLY A 144 8.35 -2.24 3.56
C GLY A 144 8.45 -0.71 3.60
N ALA A 145 7.48 -0.03 4.23
CA ALA A 145 7.50 1.42 4.36
C ALA A 145 8.60 1.93 5.32
N ILE A 146 8.90 1.21 6.41
CA ILE A 146 10.07 1.46 7.28
C ILE A 146 11.37 1.38 6.47
N GLN A 147 11.50 0.34 5.65
CA GLN A 147 12.69 0.12 4.83
C GLN A 147 12.86 1.22 3.77
N LEU A 148 11.77 1.68 3.15
CA LEU A 148 11.81 2.83 2.23
C LEU A 148 12.33 4.09 2.92
N ARG A 149 11.89 4.39 4.14
CA ARG A 149 12.38 5.56 4.88
C ARG A 149 13.86 5.48 5.25
N GLN A 150 14.42 4.28 5.29
CA GLN A 150 15.86 4.06 5.47
C GLN A 150 16.65 4.06 4.17
N GLY A 151 16.01 4.30 3.02
CA GLY A 151 16.65 4.19 1.70
C GLY A 151 16.92 2.74 1.26
N LYS A 152 16.38 1.73 1.97
CA LYS A 152 16.57 0.31 1.66
C LYS A 152 15.57 -0.17 0.60
N GLU A 153 15.58 0.46 -0.58
CA GLU A 153 14.58 0.22 -1.63
C GLU A 153 14.46 -1.25 -2.08
N GLY A 154 15.59 -1.95 -2.26
CA GLY A 154 15.58 -3.38 -2.63
C GLY A 154 15.08 -4.32 -1.52
N ALA A 155 15.19 -3.92 -0.25
CA ALA A 155 14.53 -4.65 0.84
C ALA A 155 13.03 -4.39 0.82
N ALA A 156 12.63 -3.12 0.70
CA ALA A 156 11.23 -2.73 0.63
C ALA A 156 10.47 -3.38 -0.54
N GLU A 157 11.06 -3.44 -1.73
CA GLU A 157 10.47 -4.11 -2.91
C GLU A 157 10.11 -5.57 -2.59
N ARG A 158 11.03 -6.30 -1.95
CA ARG A 158 10.84 -7.71 -1.56
C ARG A 158 9.75 -7.85 -0.50
N THR A 159 9.78 -7.01 0.53
CA THR A 159 8.76 -7.04 1.59
C THR A 159 7.37 -6.68 1.07
N PHE A 160 7.23 -5.72 0.16
CA PHE A 160 5.95 -5.46 -0.51
C PHE A 160 5.51 -6.63 -1.39
N ALA A 161 6.43 -7.30 -2.09
CA ALA A 161 6.10 -8.50 -2.87
C ALA A 161 5.58 -9.63 -1.98
N GLU A 162 6.15 -9.82 -0.79
CA GLU A 162 5.67 -10.76 0.22
C GLU A 162 4.30 -10.35 0.77
N ALA A 163 4.08 -9.06 1.04
CA ALA A 163 2.79 -8.54 1.45
C ALA A 163 1.70 -8.88 0.41
N ILE A 164 1.96 -8.62 -0.88
CA ILE A 164 1.00 -8.89 -1.98
C ILE A 164 0.64 -10.38 -2.06
N LYS A 165 1.58 -11.28 -1.77
CA LYS A 165 1.37 -12.74 -1.76
C LYS A 165 0.69 -13.26 -0.49
N THR A 166 0.56 -12.42 0.53
CA THR A 166 -0.01 -12.83 1.81
C THR A 166 -1.49 -13.13 1.65
N ASN A 167 -1.94 -14.26 2.22
CA ASN A 167 -3.35 -14.61 2.21
C ASN A 167 -4.14 -13.65 3.10
N ILE A 168 -5.15 -13.00 2.54
CA ILE A 168 -6.08 -12.11 3.26
C ILE A 168 -7.47 -12.75 3.14
N PRO A 169 -8.15 -13.09 4.24
CA PRO A 169 -9.51 -13.61 4.19
C PRO A 169 -10.46 -12.65 3.47
N ASP A 170 -11.48 -13.16 2.78
CA ASP A 170 -12.39 -12.33 1.97
C ASP A 170 -13.08 -11.22 2.78
N VAL A 171 -13.49 -11.52 4.01
CA VAL A 171 -14.10 -10.53 4.93
C VAL A 171 -13.14 -9.38 5.25
N SER A 172 -11.85 -9.69 5.36
CA SER A 172 -10.78 -8.72 5.60
C SER A 172 -10.43 -7.94 4.33
N ALA A 173 -10.39 -8.62 3.18
CA ALA A 173 -10.13 -8.01 1.88
C ALA A 173 -11.27 -7.09 1.39
N ALA A 174 -12.48 -7.24 1.95
CA ALA A 174 -13.61 -6.37 1.69
C ALA A 174 -13.57 -5.05 2.48
N VAL A 175 -12.70 -4.92 3.50
CA VAL A 175 -12.61 -3.69 4.30
C VAL A 175 -11.99 -2.55 3.46
N PRO A 176 -12.64 -1.38 3.34
CA PRO A 176 -12.17 -0.30 2.46
C PRO A 176 -10.74 0.17 2.74
N SER A 177 -10.34 0.31 4.02
CA SER A 177 -8.97 0.70 4.39
C SER A 177 -7.94 -0.35 3.98
N VAL A 178 -8.27 -1.64 4.07
CA VAL A 178 -7.41 -2.74 3.62
C VAL A 178 -7.26 -2.72 2.09
N GLN A 179 -8.34 -2.44 1.35
CA GLN A 179 -8.30 -2.31 -0.11
C GLN A 179 -7.41 -1.14 -0.55
N GLN A 180 -7.56 0.02 0.10
CA GLN A 180 -6.73 1.20 -0.17
C GLN A 180 -5.25 0.91 0.10
N LEU A 181 -4.91 0.28 1.23
CA LEU A 181 -3.54 -0.11 1.53
C LEU A 181 -3.00 -1.13 0.51
N LYS A 182 -3.80 -2.13 0.13
CA LYS A 182 -3.43 -3.13 -0.88
C LYS A 182 -3.09 -2.48 -2.20
N GLN A 183 -3.91 -1.54 -2.65
CA GLN A 183 -3.64 -0.80 -3.87
C GLN A 183 -2.35 0.03 -3.76
N ALA A 184 -2.14 0.74 -2.64
CA ALA A 184 -0.93 1.54 -2.42
C ALA A 184 0.35 0.68 -2.37
N VAL A 185 0.30 -0.50 -1.75
CA VAL A 185 1.41 -1.46 -1.70
C VAL A 185 1.74 -1.99 -3.10
N ILE A 186 0.72 -2.33 -3.90
CA ILE A 186 0.89 -2.78 -5.28
C ILE A 186 1.55 -1.68 -6.13
N GLU A 187 1.05 -0.44 -6.04
CA GLU A 187 1.60 0.69 -6.78
C GLU A 187 3.06 0.96 -6.39
N ARG A 188 3.38 0.89 -5.10
CA ARG A 188 4.73 1.12 -4.59
C ARG A 188 5.69 -0.01 -4.94
N HIS A 189 5.23 -1.25 -4.90
CA HIS A 189 6.01 -2.39 -5.39
C HIS A 189 6.36 -2.22 -6.87
N GLU A 190 5.37 -1.88 -7.71
CA GLU A 190 5.60 -1.67 -9.14
C GLU A 190 6.49 -0.46 -9.42
N GLU A 191 6.39 0.63 -8.65
CA GLU A 191 7.29 1.79 -8.79
C GLU A 191 8.75 1.42 -8.50
N LEU A 192 9.00 0.67 -7.42
CA LEU A 192 10.35 0.21 -7.07
C LEU A 192 10.91 -0.73 -8.14
N LYS A 193 10.08 -1.65 -8.62
CA LYS A 193 10.43 -2.56 -9.71
C LYS A 193 10.76 -1.81 -10.99
N VAL A 194 9.91 -0.86 -11.41
CA VAL A 194 10.16 -0.01 -12.58
C VAL A 194 11.47 0.77 -12.41
N LYS A 195 11.71 1.37 -11.24
CA LYS A 195 12.96 2.09 -10.96
C LYS A 195 14.18 1.16 -11.08
N ARG A 196 14.10 -0.06 -10.54
CA ARG A 196 15.19 -1.04 -10.58
C ARG A 196 15.45 -1.57 -11.99
N THR A 197 14.42 -1.79 -12.81
CA THR A 197 14.53 -2.37 -14.16
C THR A 197 14.04 -1.40 -15.24
N LEU A 198 14.38 -0.12 -15.08
CA LEU A 198 13.85 0.95 -15.94
C LEU A 198 14.20 0.74 -17.42
N PRO A 199 15.45 0.39 -17.80
CA PRO A 199 15.80 0.17 -19.21
C PRO A 199 15.02 -0.99 -19.84
N GLU A 200 14.84 -2.09 -19.10
CA GLU A 200 14.12 -3.27 -19.60
C GLU A 200 12.63 -2.99 -19.77
N VAL A 201 12.02 -2.35 -18.77
CA VAL A 201 10.59 -2.01 -18.81
C VAL A 201 10.32 -0.95 -19.87
N PHE A 202 11.20 0.04 -20.02
CA PHE A 202 11.12 1.02 -21.11
C PHE A 202 11.16 0.33 -22.47
N LYS A 203 12.18 -0.50 -22.72
CA LYS A 203 12.33 -1.23 -23.99
C LYS A 203 11.11 -2.11 -24.31
N ALA A 204 10.50 -2.75 -23.31
CA ALA A 204 9.32 -3.58 -23.51
C ALA A 204 8.05 -2.79 -23.85
N ASN A 205 8.04 -1.47 -23.62
CA ASN A 205 6.85 -0.63 -23.78
C ASN A 205 7.03 0.51 -24.80
N VAL A 206 8.26 0.83 -25.22
CA VAL A 206 8.54 1.97 -26.10
C VAL A 206 7.76 1.89 -27.40
N ASP A 207 7.64 0.72 -28.02
CA ASP A 207 7.00 0.54 -29.33
C ASP A 207 5.53 0.95 -29.37
N TRP A 208 4.81 1.00 -28.25
CA TRP A 208 3.42 1.45 -28.27
C TRP A 208 3.26 2.87 -27.70
N ILE A 209 4.25 3.35 -26.94
CA ILE A 209 4.27 4.71 -26.41
C ILE A 209 4.74 5.68 -27.52
N ASP A 210 5.82 5.32 -28.23
CA ASP A 210 6.34 6.01 -29.41
C ASP A 210 5.40 5.75 -30.60
N THR A 211 4.42 6.64 -30.74
CA THR A 211 3.43 6.66 -31.82
C THR A 211 3.99 7.29 -33.08
N GLY A 212 4.93 8.24 -32.95
CA GLY A 212 5.62 8.92 -34.04
C GLY A 212 6.63 8.03 -34.78
N LYS A 213 7.09 6.95 -34.14
CA LYS A 213 8.12 6.02 -34.64
C LYS A 213 9.45 6.68 -34.93
N ASP A 214 9.79 7.73 -34.18
CA ASP A 214 11.05 8.45 -34.34
C ASP A 214 12.16 7.95 -33.40
N GLY A 215 11.84 6.99 -32.53
CA GLY A 215 12.78 6.39 -31.59
C GLY A 215 12.97 7.17 -30.29
N ALA A 216 12.19 8.23 -30.07
CA ALA A 216 12.20 9.03 -28.86
C ALA A 216 10.77 9.28 -28.36
N VAL A 217 10.53 9.05 -27.07
CA VAL A 217 9.20 9.27 -26.49
C VAL A 217 9.05 10.71 -26.01
N ASP A 218 8.12 11.46 -26.60
CA ASP A 218 7.86 12.85 -26.21
C ASP A 218 6.77 12.98 -25.11
N ARG A 219 6.55 14.22 -24.63
CA ARG A 219 5.54 14.48 -23.58
C ARG A 219 4.10 14.27 -24.04
N ASN A 220 3.79 14.52 -25.31
CA ASN A 220 2.45 14.33 -25.86
C ASN A 220 2.12 12.85 -26.02
N GLU A 221 3.10 12.06 -26.42
CA GLU A 221 3.02 10.60 -26.47
C GLU A 221 2.80 10.01 -25.08
N LEU A 222 3.57 10.45 -24.08
CA LEU A 222 3.35 10.03 -22.69
C LEU A 222 1.95 10.41 -22.19
N ARG A 223 1.47 11.63 -22.49
CA ARG A 223 0.11 12.05 -22.12
C ARG A 223 -0.95 11.17 -22.79
N THR A 224 -0.79 10.89 -24.08
CA THR A 224 -1.72 10.03 -24.84
C THR A 224 -1.73 8.62 -24.27
N ALA A 225 -0.54 8.05 -24.04
CA ALA A 225 -0.37 6.75 -23.42
C ALA A 225 -0.94 6.68 -21.99
N SER A 226 -0.83 7.77 -21.22
CA SER A 226 -1.39 7.85 -19.85
C SER A 226 -2.91 7.81 -19.80
N ALA A 227 -3.58 8.24 -20.88
CA ALA A 227 -5.04 8.21 -20.99
C ALA A 227 -5.59 6.80 -21.30
N ASP A 228 -4.73 5.87 -21.76
CA ASP A 228 -5.14 4.51 -22.08
C ASP A 228 -5.34 3.65 -20.82
N LYS A 229 -6.61 3.44 -20.47
CA LYS A 229 -7.00 2.66 -19.30
C LYS A 229 -6.75 1.15 -19.46
N SER A 230 -6.57 0.65 -20.68
CA SER A 230 -6.40 -0.79 -20.97
C SER A 230 -5.05 -1.35 -20.54
N LYS A 231 -4.07 -0.48 -20.28
CA LYS A 231 -2.70 -0.88 -19.97
C LYS A 231 -2.59 -1.50 -18.57
N ASN A 232 -1.69 -2.48 -18.46
CA ASN A 232 -1.36 -3.10 -17.19
C ASN A 232 -0.70 -2.08 -16.23
N ILE A 233 -0.63 -2.44 -14.95
CA ILE A 233 -0.12 -1.53 -13.92
C ILE A 233 1.35 -1.13 -14.17
N THR A 234 2.21 -2.06 -14.56
CA THR A 234 3.63 -1.78 -14.83
C THR A 234 3.81 -0.70 -15.91
N ALA A 235 3.03 -0.79 -16.99
CA ALA A 235 3.03 0.20 -18.07
C ALA A 235 2.55 1.59 -17.59
N LYS A 236 1.48 1.63 -16.79
CA LYS A 236 0.98 2.88 -16.20
C LYS A 236 2.01 3.51 -15.28
N THR A 237 2.64 2.70 -14.43
CA THR A 237 3.71 3.13 -13.52
C THR A 237 4.94 3.62 -14.28
N LEU A 238 5.34 2.95 -15.37
CA LEU A 238 6.41 3.43 -16.26
C LEU A 238 6.08 4.83 -16.80
N ILE A 239 4.88 5.04 -17.35
CA ILE A 239 4.51 6.34 -17.92
C ILE A 239 4.53 7.43 -16.86
N GLN A 240 3.95 7.18 -15.70
CA GLN A 240 3.99 8.12 -14.58
C GLN A 240 5.43 8.44 -14.16
N TYR A 241 6.29 7.43 -14.11
CA TYR A 241 7.71 7.58 -13.78
C TYR A 241 8.44 8.45 -14.82
N LEU A 242 8.24 8.17 -16.11
CA LEU A 242 8.84 8.94 -17.21
C LEU A 242 8.33 10.37 -17.23
N MET A 243 7.02 10.60 -17.03
CA MET A 243 6.45 11.95 -16.95
C MET A 243 7.02 12.74 -15.78
N LYS A 244 7.15 12.12 -14.60
CA LYS A 244 7.70 12.75 -13.39
C LYS A 244 9.18 13.10 -13.53
N ASN A 245 9.94 12.28 -14.24
CA ASN A 245 11.39 12.42 -14.39
C ASN A 245 11.80 12.93 -15.78
N PHE A 246 10.86 13.45 -16.58
CA PHE A 246 11.09 13.73 -18.00
C PHE A 246 12.32 14.59 -18.22
N ASP A 247 12.39 15.73 -17.53
CA ASP A 247 13.51 16.69 -17.67
C ASP A 247 14.84 16.19 -17.12
N ASN A 248 14.82 15.17 -16.25
CA ASN A 248 16.04 14.55 -15.73
C ASN A 248 16.57 13.47 -16.67
N ILE A 249 15.70 12.91 -17.51
CA ILE A 249 16.05 11.85 -18.47
C ILE A 249 16.37 12.49 -19.83
N ASP A 250 15.55 13.42 -20.29
CA ASP A 250 15.76 14.18 -21.52
C ASP A 250 16.94 15.16 -21.36
N HIS A 251 17.99 14.95 -22.15
CA HIS A 251 19.18 15.81 -22.15
C HIS A 251 19.15 16.85 -23.29
N GLY A 252 17.96 17.35 -23.63
CA GLY A 252 17.76 18.46 -24.57
C GLY A 252 17.37 18.01 -25.98
N THR A 253 16.88 16.78 -26.12
CA THR A 253 16.39 16.20 -27.38
C THR A 253 14.88 16.33 -27.56
N ASN A 254 14.16 16.92 -26.60
CA ASN A 254 12.69 17.02 -26.57
C ASN A 254 11.98 15.66 -26.58
N GLY A 255 12.66 14.61 -26.14
CA GLY A 255 12.18 13.24 -26.19
C GLY A 255 13.13 12.31 -25.44
N ILE A 256 12.58 11.22 -24.91
CA ILE A 256 13.31 10.22 -24.14
C ILE A 256 13.63 9.03 -25.06
N ALA A 257 14.90 8.85 -25.41
CA ALA A 257 15.35 7.65 -26.12
C ALA A 257 15.83 6.56 -25.15
N ALA A 258 15.95 5.33 -25.63
CA ALA A 258 16.42 4.19 -24.83
C ALA A 258 17.84 4.43 -24.25
N ALA A 259 18.68 5.19 -24.97
CA ALA A 259 20.02 5.56 -24.52
C ALA A 259 19.97 6.51 -23.31
N ASP A 260 19.05 7.47 -23.32
CA ASP A 260 18.86 8.43 -22.23
C ASP A 260 18.38 7.73 -20.96
N VAL A 261 17.41 6.82 -21.10
CA VAL A 261 16.93 5.97 -20.01
C VAL A 261 18.07 5.16 -19.40
N SER A 262 18.89 4.54 -20.25
CA SER A 262 20.03 3.72 -19.80
C SER A 262 21.08 4.57 -19.07
N LYS A 263 21.37 5.77 -19.58
CA LYS A 263 22.32 6.71 -18.97
C LYS A 263 21.80 7.22 -17.63
N TYR A 264 20.57 7.71 -17.59
CA TYR A 264 19.91 8.16 -16.35
C TYR A 264 19.89 7.04 -15.30
N TRP A 265 19.47 5.84 -15.69
CA TRP A 265 19.40 4.70 -14.77
C TRP A 265 20.77 4.36 -14.16
N ARG A 266 21.85 4.34 -14.97
CA ARG A 266 23.22 4.15 -14.46
C ARG A 266 23.63 5.24 -13.48
N GLN A 267 23.31 6.50 -13.77
CA GLN A 267 23.62 7.63 -12.88
C GLN A 267 22.82 7.60 -11.56
N GLN A 268 21.65 6.97 -11.52
CA GLN A 268 20.88 6.80 -10.28
C GLN A 268 21.34 5.60 -9.46
N ASN A 269 21.97 4.61 -10.09
CA ASN A 269 22.41 3.37 -9.45
C ASN A 269 23.94 3.27 -9.35
N ASP A 270 24.67 4.36 -9.56
CA ASP A 270 26.13 4.40 -9.41
C ASP A 270 26.50 4.29 -7.92
N PRO A 271 27.17 3.20 -7.49
CA PRO A 271 27.55 3.02 -6.09
C PRO A 271 28.57 4.06 -5.60
N ASN A 272 29.21 4.80 -6.50
CA ASN A 272 30.18 5.85 -6.17
C ASN A 272 29.56 7.26 -6.12
N LYS A 273 28.25 7.39 -6.33
CA LYS A 273 27.56 8.67 -6.21
C LYS A 273 27.54 9.08 -4.73
N ILE A 274 28.38 10.04 -4.38
CA ILE A 274 28.32 10.72 -3.07
C ILE A 274 26.98 11.45 -3.04
N THR A 275 26.07 11.00 -2.18
CA THR A 275 24.83 11.73 -1.89
C THR A 275 25.15 12.84 -0.90
N ASP A 276 25.17 14.08 -1.37
CA ASP A 276 25.27 15.28 -0.52
C ASP A 276 24.01 15.51 0.33
#